data_AF-A0A955AQS4-F1
#
_entry.id   AF-A0A955AQS4-F1
#
_cell.length_a   1.000
_cell.length_b   1.000
_cell.length_c   1.000
_cell.angle_alpha   90.00
_cell.angle_beta   90.00
_cell.angle_gamma   90.00
#
_symmetry.space_group_name_H-M   'P 1'
#
loop_
_entity.id
_entity.type
_entity.pdbx_description
1 polymer ?
#
loop_
_entity_poly.entity_id
_entity_poly.type
_entity_poly.pdbx_seq_one_letter_code
_entity_poly.pdbx_strand_id
1 'polypeptide(L)'
;MVWNPTLGETKRFRFGNYNQSDVEAKDNGVRSVSFSPDGANIASASDRTIRIWDTAKGQLLDSYEMEQVVVNVAFWTDGNRIAAATNRLSVCLAAAKIPSFT
;
A
#
# COMPACT_ATOMS: atom_id res chain seq x y z
N MET A 1 9.02 -1.44 4.27
CA MET A 1 9.45 -2.13 5.52
C MET A 1 9.19 -1.19 6.67
N VAL A 2 8.86 -1.72 7.85
CA VAL A 2 8.71 -0.93 9.08
C VAL A 2 9.82 -1.34 10.03
N TRP A 3 10.58 -0.37 10.50
CA TRP A 3 11.70 -0.58 11.42
C TRP A 3 11.37 0.04 12.78
N ASN A 4 11.54 -0.73 13.85
CA ASN A 4 11.47 -0.25 15.22
C ASN A 4 12.90 -0.02 15.73
N PRO A 5 13.36 1.24 15.85
CA PRO A 5 14.71 1.55 16.31
C PRO A 5 14.98 1.14 17.75
N THR A 6 13.95 1.14 18.59
CA THR A 6 14.08 0.85 20.03
C THR A 6 14.27 -0.64 20.29
N LEU A 7 13.62 -1.50 19.48
CA LEU A 7 13.71 -2.95 19.61
C LEU A 7 14.71 -3.59 18.64
N GLY A 8 15.21 -2.84 17.65
CA GLY A 8 16.05 -3.38 16.57
C GLY A 8 15.29 -4.31 15.62
N GLU A 9 13.96 -4.33 15.68
CA GLU A 9 13.12 -5.23 14.90
C GLU A 9 12.73 -4.62 13.56
N THR A 10 12.66 -5.46 12.52
CA THR A 10 12.19 -5.05 11.19
C THR A 10 11.06 -5.95 10.71
N LYS A 11 9.92 -5.35 10.36
CA LYS A 11 8.81 -6.03 9.71
C LYS A 11 8.79 -5.72 8.22
N ARG A 12 8.87 -6.78 7.40
CA ARG A 12 8.84 -6.67 5.93
C ARG A 12 7.49 -7.17 5.40
N PHE A 13 6.86 -6.33 4.59
CA PHE A 13 5.66 -6.63 3.82
C PHE A 13 6.14 -6.99 2.41
N ARG A 14 5.77 -8.17 1.91
CA ARG A 14 6.20 -8.68 0.60
C ARG A 14 4.99 -8.93 -0.29
N PHE A 15 5.15 -8.63 -1.57
CA PHE A 15 4.20 -9.01 -2.60
C PHE A 15 4.51 -10.46 -2.99
N GLY A 16 3.60 -11.40 -2.72
CA GLY A 16 3.72 -12.80 -3.13
C GLY A 16 5.05 -13.53 -2.81
N ASN A 17 5.15 -14.78 -3.24
CA ASN A 17 6.42 -15.49 -3.35
C ASN A 17 6.83 -15.45 -4.82
N TYR A 18 7.56 -14.42 -5.27
CA TYR A 18 8.06 -14.40 -6.64
C TYR A 18 9.12 -15.49 -6.81
N ASN A 19 8.77 -16.54 -7.54
CA ASN A 19 9.79 -17.39 -8.13
C ASN A 19 10.38 -16.64 -9.33
N GLN A 20 11.68 -16.83 -9.57
CA GLN A 20 12.47 -16.10 -10.57
C GLN A 20 11.98 -16.28 -12.03
N SER A 21 10.93 -17.08 -12.26
CA SER A 21 10.23 -17.32 -13.52
C SER A 21 9.05 -16.38 -13.81
N ASP A 22 8.59 -15.56 -12.85
CA ASP A 22 7.40 -14.71 -13.02
C ASP A 22 7.72 -13.36 -13.71
N VAL A 23 8.55 -13.41 -14.76
CA VAL A 23 9.09 -12.26 -15.52
C VAL A 23 8.00 -11.40 -16.21
N GLU A 24 6.74 -11.83 -16.15
CA GLU A 24 5.58 -11.10 -16.67
C GLU A 24 4.77 -10.32 -15.62
N ALA A 25 5.09 -10.47 -14.32
CA ALA A 25 4.53 -9.59 -13.31
C ALA A 25 5.18 -8.22 -13.45
N LYS A 26 4.53 -7.35 -14.21
CA LYS A 26 4.84 -5.92 -14.39
C LYS A 26 4.62 -5.18 -13.06
N ASP A 27 5.47 -5.48 -12.07
CA ASP A 27 5.49 -4.91 -10.74
C ASP A 27 6.84 -4.18 -10.59
N ASN A 28 6.99 -3.05 -11.28
CA ASN A 28 8.08 -2.12 -11.02
C ASN A 28 7.88 -1.64 -9.59
N GLY A 29 8.88 -1.92 -8.73
CA GLY A 29 8.73 -1.92 -7.28
C GLY A 29 8.09 -0.68 -6.63
N VAL A 30 7.83 -0.81 -5.33
CA VAL A 30 7.06 0.17 -4.54
C VAL A 30 7.54 1.59 -4.74
N ARG A 31 6.64 2.45 -5.21
CA ARG A 31 6.91 3.86 -5.49
C ARG A 31 6.52 4.77 -4.32
N SER A 32 5.54 4.36 -3.53
CA SER A 32 5.01 5.16 -2.43
C SER A 32 4.42 4.30 -1.32
N VAL A 33 4.48 4.82 -0.09
CA VAL A 33 3.94 4.21 1.11
C VAL A 33 3.35 5.29 2.02
N SER A 34 2.23 5.00 2.67
CA SER A 34 1.58 5.89 3.63
C SER A 34 0.98 5.09 4.78
N PHE A 35 1.15 5.59 6.00
CA PHE A 35 0.44 5.07 7.16
C PHE A 35 -0.93 5.73 7.28
N SER A 36 -1.90 4.93 7.69
CA SER A 36 -3.17 5.44 8.25
C SER A 36 -2.90 6.27 9.50
N PRO A 37 -3.76 7.25 9.83
CA PRO A 37 -3.55 8.13 10.99
C PRO A 37 -3.50 7.40 12.33
N ASP A 38 -4.20 6.27 12.45
CA ASP A 38 -4.20 5.40 13.63
C ASP A 38 -3.02 4.40 13.63
N GLY A 39 -2.26 4.33 12.53
CA GLY A 39 -1.13 3.41 12.34
C GLY A 39 -1.53 1.95 12.12
N ALA A 40 -2.82 1.61 12.13
CA ALA A 40 -3.30 0.23 12.03
C ALA A 40 -3.03 -0.37 10.64
N ASN A 41 -3.06 0.49 9.63
CA ASN A 41 -2.90 0.12 8.22
C ASN A 41 -1.77 0.86 7.52
N ILE A 42 -1.18 0.18 6.53
CA ILE A 42 -0.26 0.77 5.55
C ILE A 42 -0.88 0.67 4.17
N ALA A 43 -0.81 1.74 3.39
CA ALA A 43 -1.09 1.75 1.97
C ALA A 43 0.24 1.79 1.22
N SER A 44 0.38 0.97 0.19
CA SER A 44 1.55 0.98 -0.69
C SER A 44 1.12 1.00 -2.15
N ALA A 45 1.78 1.81 -2.96
CA ALA A 45 1.56 1.86 -4.40
C ALA A 45 2.76 1.25 -5.15
N SER A 46 2.48 0.33 -6.06
CA SER A 46 3.45 -0.30 -6.95
C SER A 46 2.82 -0.38 -8.33
N ASP A 47 3.46 0.20 -9.34
CA ASP A 47 2.88 0.41 -10.68
C ASP A 47 1.40 0.81 -10.68
N ARG A 48 0.52 -0.08 -11.14
CA ARG A 48 -0.92 0.14 -11.27
C ARG A 48 -1.69 -0.50 -10.13
N THR A 49 -1.04 -0.83 -9.03
CA THR A 49 -1.66 -1.54 -7.92
C THR A 49 -1.46 -0.75 -6.62
N ILE A 50 -2.55 -0.55 -5.89
CA ILE A 50 -2.52 -0.06 -4.50
C ILE A 50 -2.87 -1.23 -3.59
N ARG A 51 -2.06 -1.46 -2.56
CA ARG A 51 -2.27 -2.53 -1.59
C ARG A 51 -2.40 -1.96 -0.19
N ILE A 52 -3.33 -2.52 0.58
CA ILE A 52 -3.58 -2.16 1.97
C ILE A 52 -3.14 -3.31 2.86
N TRP A 53 -2.35 -3.01 3.89
CA TRP A 53 -1.74 -3.99 4.78
C TRP A 53 -2.14 -3.71 6.23
N ASP A 54 -2.35 -4.78 6.99
CA ASP A 54 -2.45 -4.73 8.45
C ASP A 54 -1.03 -4.61 9.03
N THR A 55 -0.75 -3.52 9.74
CA THR A 55 0.58 -3.24 10.32
C THR A 55 0.96 -4.26 11.39
N ALA A 56 0.00 -4.69 12.21
CA ALA A 56 0.24 -5.58 13.34
C ALA A 56 0.51 -7.01 12.87
N LYS A 57 -0.30 -7.53 11.95
CA LYS A 57 -0.21 -8.90 11.42
C LYS A 57 0.78 -9.02 10.27
N GLY A 58 1.11 -7.93 9.58
CA GLY A 58 1.95 -7.99 8.40
C GLY A 58 1.24 -8.58 7.17
N GLN A 59 -0.09 -8.58 7.16
CA GLN A 59 -0.90 -9.29 6.15
C GLN A 59 -1.51 -8.30 5.14
N LEU A 60 -1.66 -8.75 3.90
CA LEU A 60 -2.41 -8.03 2.88
C LEU A 60 -3.90 -8.08 3.23
N LEU A 61 -4.51 -6.92 3.39
CA LEU A 61 -5.95 -6.78 3.61
C LEU A 61 -6.70 -6.65 2.30
N ASP A 62 -6.19 -5.82 1.38
CA ASP A 62 -6.86 -5.55 0.11
C ASP A 62 -5.87 -5.10 -0.99
N SER A 63 -6.29 -5.22 -2.25
CA SER A 63 -5.51 -4.86 -3.42
C SER A 63 -6.42 -4.28 -4.52
N TYR A 64 -6.06 -3.09 -5.00
CA TYR A 64 -6.80 -2.36 -6.03
C TYR A 64 -5.95 -2.21 -7.28
N GLU A 65 -6.45 -2.73 -8.40
CA GLU A 65 -5.93 -2.46 -9.74
C GLU A 65 -6.42 -1.09 -10.23
N MET A 66 -5.51 -0.25 -10.67
CA MET A 66 -5.73 1.07 -11.20
C MET A 66 -5.53 1.06 -12.72
N GLU A 67 -6.21 1.95 -13.41
CA GLU A 67 -6.05 2.06 -14.86
C GLU A 67 -4.64 2.58 -15.22
N GLN A 68 -4.13 3.51 -14.42
CA GLN A 68 -2.88 4.23 -14.64
C GLN A 68 -1.87 3.95 -13.52
N VAL A 69 -0.61 4.28 -13.79
CA VAL A 69 0.48 4.08 -12.83
C VAL A 69 0.34 5.08 -11.69
N VAL A 70 0.28 4.56 -10.47
CA VAL A 70 0.22 5.31 -9.23
C VAL A 70 1.64 5.69 -8.82
N VAL A 71 1.86 6.98 -8.63
CA VAL A 71 3.16 7.53 -8.22
C VAL A 71 3.18 7.90 -6.75
N ASN A 72 2.01 8.16 -6.15
CA ASN A 72 1.91 8.52 -4.74
C ASN A 72 0.59 8.06 -4.13
N VAL A 73 0.61 7.71 -2.84
CA VAL A 73 -0.58 7.41 -2.04
C VAL A 73 -0.50 8.11 -0.70
N ALA A 74 -1.62 8.65 -0.23
CA ALA A 74 -1.74 9.27 1.08
C ALA A 74 -3.05 8.89 1.75
N PHE A 75 -3.03 8.51 3.02
CA PHE A 75 -4.24 8.41 3.81
C PHE A 75 -4.84 9.78 4.11
N TRP A 76 -6.16 9.85 4.06
CA TRP A 76 -6.91 10.95 4.67
C TRP A 76 -6.93 10.78 6.20
N THR A 77 -7.12 11.89 6.91
CA THR A 77 -7.10 11.95 8.38
C THR A 77 -8.22 11.16 9.07
N ASP A 78 -9.19 10.63 8.32
CA ASP A 78 -10.30 9.82 8.82
C ASP A 78 -9.98 8.32 8.84
N GLY A 79 -8.81 7.91 8.32
CA GLY A 79 -8.36 6.52 8.28
C GLY A 79 -9.07 5.63 7.26
N ASN A 80 -10.14 6.11 6.62
CA ASN A 80 -11.00 5.32 5.74
C ASN A 80 -10.90 5.70 4.26
N ARG A 81 -10.13 6.75 3.93
CA ARG A 81 -9.91 7.18 2.54
C ARG A 81 -8.44 7.29 2.23
N ILE A 82 -8.12 7.05 0.96
CA ILE A 82 -6.80 7.32 0.41
C ILE A 82 -6.92 8.21 -0.83
N ALA A 83 -5.98 9.14 -0.97
CA ALA A 83 -5.74 9.86 -2.22
C ALA A 83 -4.59 9.18 -2.96
N ALA A 84 -4.77 8.95 -4.25
CA ALA A 84 -3.74 8.39 -5.12
C ALA A 84 -3.43 9.36 -6.26
N ALA A 85 -2.16 9.73 -6.41
CA ALA A 85 -1.70 10.50 -7.56
C ALA A 85 -1.19 9.54 -8.63
N THR A 86 -1.57 9.79 -9.88
CA THR A 86 -1.12 8.99 -11.03
C THR A 86 -0.07 9.73 -11.83
N ASN A 87 0.61 9.05 -12.76
CA ASN A 87 1.53 9.68 -13.70
C ASN A 87 0.82 10.47 -14.83
N ARG A 88 -0.51 10.44 -14.87
CA ARG A 88 -1.33 11.42 -15.60
C ARG A 88 -1.50 12.66 -14.73
N LEU A 89 -1.89 13.80 -15.31
CA LEU A 89 -2.19 15.05 -14.59
C LEU A 89 -3.47 14.94 -13.72
N SER A 90 -3.71 13.80 -13.07
CA SER A 90 -4.94 13.46 -12.38
C SER A 90 -4.64 12.80 -11.04
N VAL A 91 -5.34 13.29 -10.01
CA VAL A 91 -5.44 12.66 -8.69
C VAL A 91 -6.76 11.88 -8.68
N CYS A 92 -6.68 10.59 -8.35
CA CYS A 92 -7.85 9.75 -8.15
C CYS A 92 -8.10 9.61 -6.64
N LEU A 93 -9.34 9.83 -6.20
CA LEU A 93 -9.77 9.46 -4.86
C LEU A 93 -10.17 7.99 -4.90
N ALA A 94 -9.48 7.16 -4.11
CA ALA A 94 -9.90 5.78 -3.89
C ALA A 94 -10.46 5.68 -2.47
N ALA A 95 -11.75 5.36 -2.36
CA ALA A 95 -12.31 4.91 -1.10
C ALA A 95 -11.93 3.44 -0.95
N ALA A 96 -10.90 3.14 -0.15
CA ALA A 96 -10.74 1.78 0.35
C ALA A 96 -11.83 1.59 1.41
N LYS A 97 -12.76 0.65 1.22
CA LYS A 97 -13.72 0.30 2.28
C LYS A 97 -12.96 -0.55 3.30
N ILE A 98 -12.15 0.11 4.12
CA ILE A 98 -11.37 -0.55 5.15
C ILE A 98 -12.36 -0.99 6.24
N PRO A 99 -12.48 -2.29 6.53
CA PRO A 99 -13.37 -2.75 7.59
C PRO A 99 -12.93 -2.11 8.90
N SER A 100 -13.80 -1.30 9.51
CA SER A 100 -13.63 -0.88 10.89
C SER A 100 -13.85 -2.10 11.78
N PHE A 101 -12.79 -2.63 12.38
CA PHE A 101 -12.94 -3.61 13.45
C PHE A 101 -13.36 -2.86 14.72
N THR A 102 -14.54 -3.18 15.23
CA THR A 102 -15.08 -2.68 16.52
C THR A 102 -14.59 -3.56 17.67
#